data_AF-A0A4Y8DC27-F1
#
_entry.id   AF-A0A4Y8DC27-F1
#
_cell.length_a   1.000
_cell.length_b   1.000
_cell.length_c   1.000
_cell.angle_alpha   90.00
_cell.angle_beta   90.00
_cell.angle_gamma   90.00
#
_symmetry.space_group_name_H-M   'P 1'
#
loop_
_entity.id
_entity.type
_entity.pdbx_description
1 polymer ?
#
loop_
_entity_poly.entity_id
_entity_poly.type
_entity_poly.pdbx_seq_one_letter_code
_entity_poly.pdbx_strand_id
1 'polypeptide(L)'
;MPYLTFLIDNYANIPAAGAVFVHGNRYQWHNDHPQYDNLDLLSRLDLESALAENGYHNLKCDWSLSTCSEKAVAQGSLETSMQASLQPWDKRAVSDAAMPKALRVLFGEGKQLSRTDVVKSQCCAQFVVSRKSIWKHEREEYVALRQWLLNPDGAPKDDKVAGRILSYLWHVLFLEQEGGEVEGMVDLERLNRQACPSAQKCYCRLYGKCDLDCRTTGTCRGQYILPKNLRLPEDYGRQFEHLDDHSDSL
;
A
#
# COMPACT_ATOMS: atom_id res chain seq x y z
N MET A 1 -12.78 -2.97 -3.50
CA MET A 1 -14.19 -2.53 -3.33
C MET A 1 -14.52 -2.08 -1.91
N PRO A 2 -14.22 -2.82 -0.83
CA PRO A 2 -14.62 -2.43 0.53
C PRO A 2 -14.12 -1.05 0.97
N TYR A 3 -12.85 -0.72 0.70
CA TYR A 3 -12.27 0.55 1.11
C TYR A 3 -12.94 1.75 0.43
N LEU A 4 -13.16 1.68 -0.89
CA LEU A 4 -13.88 2.72 -1.63
C LEU A 4 -15.32 2.88 -1.14
N THR A 5 -15.98 1.77 -0.81
CA THR A 5 -17.35 1.80 -0.27
C THR A 5 -17.37 2.55 1.06
N PHE A 6 -16.45 2.24 1.98
CA PHE A 6 -16.29 2.97 3.23
C PHE A 6 -16.05 4.48 3.00
N LEU A 7 -15.10 4.83 2.12
CA LEU A 7 -14.77 6.23 1.81
C LEU A 7 -15.98 6.99 1.26
N ILE A 8 -16.75 6.38 0.35
CA ILE A 8 -17.91 7.00 -0.31
C ILE A 8 -19.09 7.16 0.65
N ASP A 9 -19.41 6.11 1.40
CA ASP A 9 -20.60 6.06 2.24
C ASP A 9 -20.44 6.87 3.54
N ASN A 10 -19.19 7.04 3.99
CA ASN A 10 -18.87 7.77 5.21
C ASN A 10 -18.19 9.11 4.95
N TYR A 11 -18.12 9.58 3.70
CA TYR A 11 -17.31 10.75 3.31
C TYR A 11 -17.53 11.98 4.19
N ALA A 12 -18.79 12.33 4.49
CA ALA A 12 -19.14 13.46 5.33
C ALA A 12 -18.85 13.24 6.84
N ASN A 13 -18.74 11.97 7.26
CA ASN A 13 -18.67 11.55 8.66
C ASN A 13 -17.36 10.80 8.97
N ILE A 14 -16.31 10.95 8.16
CA ILE A 14 -15.01 10.33 8.43
C ILE A 14 -14.54 10.76 9.83
N PRO A 15 -14.10 9.82 10.70
CA PRO A 15 -13.64 10.15 12.04
C PRO A 15 -12.50 11.17 12.02
N ALA A 16 -12.45 12.05 13.03
CA ALA A 16 -11.40 13.07 13.13
C ALA A 16 -9.98 12.47 13.19
N ALA A 17 -9.83 11.30 13.82
CA ALA A 17 -8.60 10.54 13.89
C ALA A 17 -8.16 9.92 12.55
N GLY A 18 -9.03 9.93 11.53
CA GLY A 18 -8.79 9.26 10.25
C GLY A 18 -9.36 7.83 10.20
N ALA A 19 -8.76 7.00 9.35
CA ALA A 19 -9.17 5.63 9.14
C ALA A 19 -7.97 4.70 8.93
N VAL A 20 -8.10 3.46 9.39
CA VAL A 20 -7.13 2.38 9.18
C VAL A 20 -7.77 1.32 8.28
N PHE A 21 -7.09 1.00 7.18
CA PHE A 21 -7.55 0.02 6.21
C PHE A 21 -6.60 -1.18 6.22
N VAL A 22 -7.15 -2.37 6.49
CA VAL A 22 -6.41 -3.63 6.53
C VAL A 22 -7.18 -4.75 5.84
N HIS A 23 -6.47 -5.78 5.40
CA HIS A 23 -7.13 -7.01 4.98
C HIS A 23 -7.75 -7.73 6.18
N GLY A 24 -8.85 -8.45 5.95
CA GLY A 24 -9.71 -8.94 7.03
C GLY A 24 -9.18 -10.09 7.88
N ASN A 25 -8.14 -10.82 7.44
CA ASN A 25 -7.62 -11.96 8.21
C ASN A 25 -6.63 -11.48 9.28
N ARG A 26 -6.81 -11.93 10.54
CA ARG A 26 -5.86 -11.65 11.64
C ARG A 26 -4.45 -12.14 11.29
N TYR A 27 -4.32 -13.37 10.77
CA TYR A 27 -3.03 -13.93 10.37
C TYR A 27 -2.89 -13.98 8.85
N GLN A 28 -1.95 -13.22 8.30
CA GLN A 28 -1.72 -13.16 6.86
C GLN A 28 -0.35 -12.59 6.53
N TRP A 29 0.25 -13.05 5.43
CA TRP A 29 1.59 -12.63 5.02
C TRP A 29 1.72 -11.12 4.78
N HIS A 30 0.62 -10.41 4.53
CA HIS A 30 0.63 -8.96 4.39
C HIS A 30 1.01 -8.22 5.68
N ASN A 31 0.80 -8.84 6.85
CA ASN A 31 1.08 -8.27 8.15
C ASN A 31 2.58 -8.34 8.44
N ASP A 32 3.16 -7.20 8.76
CA ASP A 32 4.60 -7.03 8.95
C ASP A 32 5.03 -7.41 10.38
N HIS A 33 4.67 -8.63 10.76
CA HIS A 33 4.89 -9.22 12.07
C HIS A 33 5.57 -10.59 11.94
N PRO A 34 6.42 -11.01 12.90
CA PRO A 34 7.13 -12.31 12.82
C PRO A 34 6.20 -13.52 12.75
N GLN A 35 5.03 -13.40 13.37
CA GLN A 35 3.94 -14.39 13.35
C GLN A 35 2.79 -13.97 12.44
N TYR A 36 2.97 -12.94 11.62
CA TYR A 36 1.92 -12.43 10.71
C TYR A 36 0.62 -12.00 11.39
N ASP A 37 0.65 -11.72 12.70
CA ASP A 37 -0.52 -11.35 13.51
C ASP A 37 -0.80 -9.84 13.38
N ASN A 38 -2.00 -9.49 12.91
CA ASN A 38 -2.43 -8.10 12.81
C ASN A 38 -2.86 -7.52 14.15
N LEU A 39 -3.26 -8.35 15.13
CA LEU A 39 -3.74 -7.84 16.42
C LEU A 39 -2.62 -7.11 17.16
N ASP A 40 -1.43 -7.72 17.27
CA ASP A 40 -0.27 -7.07 17.91
C ASP A 40 0.10 -5.77 17.18
N LEU A 41 0.15 -5.79 15.84
CA LEU A 41 0.45 -4.59 15.05
C LEU A 41 -0.56 -3.47 15.29
N LEU A 42 -1.87 -3.77 15.21
CA LEU A 42 -2.92 -2.77 15.41
C LEU A 42 -2.97 -2.26 16.85
N SER A 43 -2.71 -3.11 17.83
CA SER A 43 -2.67 -2.71 19.25
C SER A 43 -1.53 -1.72 19.58
N ARG A 44 -0.46 -1.75 18.79
CA ARG A 44 0.72 -0.88 18.92
C ARG A 44 0.72 0.29 17.95
N LEU A 45 -0.27 0.37 17.05
CA LEU A 45 -0.30 1.36 15.99
C LEU A 45 -0.47 2.76 16.59
N ASP A 46 0.59 3.58 16.51
CA ASP A 46 0.56 4.98 16.90
C ASP A 46 0.01 5.83 15.75
N LEU A 47 -1.29 6.16 15.83
CA LEU A 47 -1.97 6.94 14.80
C LEU A 47 -1.44 8.37 14.68
N GLU A 48 -1.02 8.98 15.79
CA GLU A 48 -0.52 10.36 15.80
C GLU A 48 0.82 10.42 15.07
N SER A 49 1.76 9.56 15.48
CA SER A 49 3.08 9.45 14.85
C SER A 49 2.99 9.01 13.39
N ALA A 50 2.11 8.05 13.07
CA ALA A 50 1.91 7.57 11.70
C ALA A 50 1.43 8.67 10.74
N LEU A 51 0.55 9.55 11.21
CA LEU A 51 -0.09 10.58 10.37
C LEU A 51 0.61 11.94 10.42
N ALA A 52 1.53 12.16 11.37
CA ALA A 52 2.13 13.46 11.66
C ALA A 52 2.75 14.18 10.45
N GLU A 53 3.44 13.46 9.55
CA GLU A 53 4.17 14.11 8.45
C GLU A 53 3.33 14.39 7.21
N ASN A 54 2.57 13.40 6.72
CA ASN A 54 1.92 13.49 5.40
C ASN A 54 0.43 13.11 5.43
N GLY A 55 -0.12 12.81 6.62
CA GLY A 55 -1.50 12.35 6.77
C GLY A 55 -1.79 10.99 6.11
N TYR A 56 -0.77 10.21 5.79
CA TYR A 56 -0.86 8.85 5.23
C TYR A 56 0.39 8.03 5.60
N HIS A 57 0.20 6.75 5.89
CA HIS A 57 1.31 5.79 6.00
C HIS A 57 0.89 4.37 5.62
N ASN A 58 1.72 3.66 4.84
CA ASN A 58 1.53 2.22 4.60
C ASN A 58 1.93 1.44 5.86
N LEU A 59 1.15 0.45 6.29
CA LEU A 59 1.41 -0.33 7.51
C LEU A 59 2.54 -1.37 7.34
N LYS A 60 2.94 -1.67 6.11
CA LYS A 60 4.06 -2.56 5.80
C LYS A 60 5.36 -1.77 5.70
N CYS A 61 6.35 -2.16 6.49
CA CYS A 61 7.68 -1.56 6.52
C CYS A 61 8.72 -2.33 5.71
N ASP A 62 8.59 -3.65 5.61
CA ASP A 62 9.53 -4.49 4.88
C ASP A 62 9.42 -4.31 3.35
N TRP A 63 10.58 -4.12 2.71
CA TRP A 63 10.69 -3.81 1.29
C TRP A 63 10.71 -5.03 0.37
N SER A 64 10.66 -6.27 0.88
CA SER A 64 10.86 -7.49 0.08
C SER A 64 9.91 -7.62 -1.12
N LEU A 65 8.71 -7.03 -1.04
CA LEU A 65 7.73 -6.99 -2.13
C LEU A 65 7.41 -5.56 -2.63
N SER A 66 8.12 -4.57 -2.12
CA SER A 66 7.95 -3.17 -2.51
C SER A 66 8.55 -2.88 -3.89
N THR A 67 8.29 -1.68 -4.38
CA THR A 67 9.07 -1.03 -5.45
C THR A 67 10.02 0.04 -4.90
N CYS A 68 10.31 0.04 -3.60
CA CYS A 68 11.17 1.04 -2.95
C CYS A 68 12.67 0.87 -3.25
N SER A 69 13.08 -0.36 -3.56
CA SER A 69 14.47 -0.69 -3.92
C SER A 69 14.95 0.13 -5.12
N GLU A 70 16.24 0.50 -5.12
CA GLU A 70 16.89 1.17 -6.26
C GLU A 70 16.87 0.31 -7.53
N LYS A 71 16.74 -1.01 -7.39
CA LYS A 71 16.65 -1.97 -8.50
C LYS A 71 15.23 -2.13 -9.06
N ALA A 72 14.26 -1.34 -8.59
CA ALA A 72 12.90 -1.43 -9.08
C ALA A 72 12.84 -1.07 -10.57
N VAL A 73 12.19 -1.93 -11.36
CA VAL A 73 12.02 -1.74 -12.80
C VAL A 73 10.85 -0.79 -13.07
N ALA A 74 11.04 0.14 -14.00
CA ALA A 74 10.02 1.10 -14.39
C ALA A 74 8.78 0.42 -14.99
N GLN A 75 7.60 0.76 -14.48
CA GLN A 75 6.33 0.16 -14.88
C GLN A 75 6.02 0.37 -16.38
N GLY A 76 6.49 1.49 -16.96
CA GLY A 76 6.37 1.80 -18.39
C GLY A 76 7.51 1.27 -19.27
N SER A 77 8.41 0.45 -18.73
CA SER A 77 9.59 -0.02 -19.48
C SER A 77 9.25 -1.07 -20.54
N LEU A 78 10.16 -1.23 -21.51
CA LEU A 78 10.06 -2.32 -22.50
C LEU A 78 10.17 -3.69 -21.82
N GLU A 79 11.06 -3.81 -20.83
CA GLU A 79 11.28 -5.03 -20.08
C GLU A 79 9.99 -5.49 -19.40
N THR A 80 9.32 -4.61 -18.66
CA THR A 80 8.04 -4.91 -18.00
C THR A 80 6.98 -5.32 -19.02
N SER A 81 6.89 -4.63 -20.15
CA SER A 81 5.92 -4.95 -21.22
C SER A 81 6.20 -6.32 -21.86
N MET A 82 7.48 -6.64 -22.10
CA MET A 82 7.90 -7.92 -22.65
C MET A 82 7.65 -9.05 -21.66
N GLN A 83 7.98 -8.87 -20.38
CA GLN A 83 7.72 -9.87 -19.34
C GLN A 83 6.22 -10.14 -19.19
N ALA A 84 5.39 -9.09 -19.13
CA ALA A 84 3.94 -9.24 -19.08
C ALA A 84 3.38 -10.02 -20.28
N SER A 85 3.96 -9.83 -21.47
CA SER A 85 3.55 -10.52 -22.69
C SER A 85 4.00 -11.98 -22.73
N LEU A 86 5.24 -12.27 -22.30
CA LEU A 86 5.81 -13.61 -22.28
C LEU A 86 5.33 -14.46 -21.11
N GLN A 87 4.94 -13.81 -20.00
CA GLN A 87 4.53 -14.45 -18.75
C GLN A 87 3.19 -13.87 -18.26
N PRO A 88 2.07 -14.09 -18.99
CA PRO A 88 0.76 -13.54 -18.62
C PRO A 88 0.19 -14.07 -17.28
N TRP A 89 0.77 -15.14 -16.73
CA TRP A 89 0.45 -15.64 -15.38
C TRP A 89 1.14 -14.84 -14.27
N ASP A 90 2.20 -14.09 -14.56
CA ASP A 90 2.84 -13.17 -13.63
C ASP A 90 1.97 -11.92 -13.46
N LYS A 91 1.06 -11.99 -12.50
CA LYS A 91 0.14 -10.88 -12.20
C LYS A 91 0.86 -9.62 -11.77
N ARG A 92 2.09 -9.70 -11.24
CA ARG A 92 2.88 -8.51 -10.91
C ARG A 92 3.30 -7.80 -12.20
N ALA A 93 3.96 -8.52 -13.11
CA ALA A 93 4.40 -7.94 -14.38
C ALA A 93 3.23 -7.38 -15.20
N VAL A 94 2.11 -8.12 -15.28
CA VAL A 94 0.91 -7.68 -15.99
C VAL A 94 0.30 -6.41 -15.37
N SER A 95 0.29 -6.29 -14.04
CA SER A 95 -0.21 -5.09 -13.37
C SER A 95 0.71 -3.89 -13.57
N ASP A 96 2.02 -4.11 -13.42
CA ASP A 96 3.03 -3.06 -13.58
C ASP A 96 2.98 -2.52 -15.03
N ALA A 97 2.89 -3.38 -16.05
CA ALA A 97 2.72 -2.97 -17.45
C ALA A 97 1.41 -2.21 -17.74
N ALA A 98 0.34 -2.47 -16.98
CA ALA A 98 -0.94 -1.80 -17.13
C ALA A 98 -1.02 -0.44 -16.37
N MET A 99 -0.09 -0.18 -15.46
CA MET A 99 -0.08 1.01 -14.59
C MET A 99 -0.06 2.34 -15.36
N PRO A 100 0.77 2.54 -16.40
CA PRO A 100 0.79 3.82 -17.14
C PRO A 100 -0.56 4.15 -17.78
N LYS A 101 -1.23 3.15 -18.37
CA LYS A 101 -2.57 3.31 -18.95
C LYS A 101 -3.59 3.66 -17.86
N ALA A 102 -3.55 2.99 -16.71
CA ALA A 102 -4.47 3.25 -15.61
C ALA A 102 -4.32 4.68 -15.05
N LEU A 103 -3.08 5.15 -14.85
CA LEU A 103 -2.83 6.52 -14.38
C LEU A 103 -3.35 7.57 -15.36
N ARG A 104 -3.11 7.38 -16.67
CA ARG A 104 -3.61 8.29 -17.69
C ARG A 104 -5.14 8.37 -17.70
N VAL A 105 -5.83 7.24 -17.54
CA VAL A 105 -7.30 7.21 -17.48
C VAL A 105 -7.83 7.90 -16.22
N LEU A 106 -7.17 7.70 -15.08
CA LEU A 106 -7.64 8.19 -13.79
C LEU A 106 -7.28 9.66 -13.51
N PHE A 107 -6.13 10.12 -14.01
CA PHE A 107 -5.59 11.44 -13.69
C PHE A 107 -5.42 12.36 -14.91
N GLY A 108 -5.83 11.90 -16.09
CA GLY A 108 -5.81 12.66 -17.33
C GLY A 108 -4.51 12.58 -18.13
N GLU A 109 -4.55 13.12 -19.36
CA GLU A 109 -3.45 13.03 -20.34
C GLU A 109 -2.16 13.74 -19.91
N GLY A 110 -2.20 14.68 -18.96
CA GLY A 110 -1.03 15.40 -18.44
C GLY A 110 -0.21 14.64 -17.39
N LYS A 111 -0.73 13.53 -16.85
CA LYS A 111 -0.10 12.77 -15.74
C LYS A 111 0.33 11.38 -16.22
N GLN A 112 1.34 11.34 -17.09
CA GLN A 112 1.84 10.10 -17.70
C GLN A 112 3.17 9.66 -17.08
N LEU A 113 3.32 8.36 -16.84
CA LEU A 113 4.61 7.76 -16.52
C LEU A 113 5.44 7.62 -17.80
N SER A 114 6.66 8.12 -17.77
CA SER A 114 7.67 7.85 -18.79
C SER A 114 8.12 6.37 -18.75
N ARG A 115 8.87 5.95 -19.77
CA ARG A 115 9.40 4.58 -19.86
C ARG A 115 10.47 4.28 -18.81
N THR A 116 10.99 5.31 -18.14
CA THR A 116 12.02 5.23 -17.11
C THR A 116 11.49 5.55 -15.72
N ASP A 117 10.24 6.00 -15.62
CA ASP A 117 9.64 6.37 -14.35
C ASP A 117 9.27 5.13 -13.54
N VAL A 118 9.63 5.16 -12.26
CA VAL A 118 9.27 4.11 -11.29
C VAL A 118 8.32 4.71 -10.27
N VAL A 119 7.12 4.18 -10.15
CA VAL A 119 6.26 4.45 -8.99
C VAL A 119 6.71 3.55 -7.84
N LYS A 120 7.22 4.16 -6.77
CA LYS A 120 7.72 3.48 -5.60
C LYS A 120 6.65 3.42 -4.51
N SER A 121 6.43 2.23 -3.96
CA SER A 121 5.47 2.02 -2.88
C SER A 121 5.80 0.75 -2.10
N GLN A 122 5.49 0.71 -0.81
CA GLN A 122 5.38 -0.56 -0.11
C GLN A 122 4.14 -1.33 -0.59
N CYS A 123 4.20 -2.65 -0.40
CA CYS A 123 3.13 -3.53 -0.82
C CYS A 123 1.83 -3.33 -0.01
N CYS A 124 0.76 -3.89 -0.59
CA CYS A 124 -0.28 -4.62 0.12
C CYS A 124 -1.52 -3.84 0.54
N ALA A 125 -1.62 -2.54 0.23
CA ALA A 125 -2.83 -1.76 0.50
C ALA A 125 -3.34 -1.93 1.95
N GLN A 126 -2.42 -1.98 2.92
CA GLN A 126 -2.75 -1.80 4.32
C GLN A 126 -2.16 -0.45 4.73
N PHE A 127 -2.99 0.48 5.17
CA PHE A 127 -2.56 1.85 5.40
C PHE A 127 -3.43 2.55 6.42
N VAL A 128 -2.87 3.59 7.02
CA VAL A 128 -3.59 4.57 7.82
C VAL A 128 -3.62 5.90 7.07
N VAL A 129 -4.74 6.60 7.12
CA VAL A 129 -4.93 7.87 6.43
C VAL A 129 -5.75 8.84 7.29
N SER A 130 -5.34 10.10 7.29
CA SER A 130 -6.01 11.17 8.00
C SER A 130 -7.29 11.60 7.27
N ARG A 131 -8.25 12.14 8.03
CA ARG A 131 -9.45 12.77 7.45
C ARG A 131 -9.10 13.90 6.48
N LYS A 132 -8.10 14.72 6.82
CA LYS A 132 -7.61 15.81 5.96
C LYS A 132 -7.15 15.27 4.61
N SER A 133 -6.37 14.18 4.59
CA SER A 133 -5.91 13.56 3.34
C SER A 133 -7.03 12.94 2.52
N ILE A 134 -8.06 12.35 3.17
CA ILE A 134 -9.25 11.86 2.46
C ILE A 134 -10.00 13.02 1.77
N TRP A 135 -10.17 14.14 2.46
CA TRP A 135 -10.87 15.32 1.92
C TRP A 135 -10.04 16.16 0.95
N LYS A 136 -8.83 15.75 0.59
CA LYS A 136 -8.11 16.34 -0.55
C LYS A 136 -8.76 15.99 -1.89
N HIS A 137 -9.58 14.95 -1.91
CA HIS A 137 -10.35 14.52 -3.07
C HIS A 137 -11.83 14.60 -2.75
N GLU A 138 -12.63 15.04 -3.71
CA GLU A 138 -14.08 15.07 -3.63
C GLU A 138 -14.66 13.66 -3.56
N ARG A 139 -15.84 13.52 -2.96
CA ARG A 139 -16.54 12.22 -2.87
C ARG A 139 -16.69 11.57 -4.24
N GLU A 140 -17.00 12.37 -5.25
CA GLU A 140 -17.25 11.96 -6.63
C GLU A 140 -15.99 11.38 -7.29
N GLU A 141 -14.78 11.76 -6.87
CA GLU A 141 -13.53 11.17 -7.37
C GLU A 141 -13.38 9.72 -6.90
N TYR A 142 -13.75 9.42 -5.64
CA TYR A 142 -13.81 8.04 -5.15
C TYR A 142 -14.89 7.23 -5.87
N VAL A 143 -16.04 7.85 -6.18
CA VAL A 143 -17.10 7.22 -6.98
C VAL A 143 -16.58 6.92 -8.39
N ALA A 144 -15.87 7.83 -9.03
CA ALA A 144 -15.27 7.64 -10.35
C ALA A 144 -14.24 6.50 -10.33
N LEU A 145 -13.37 6.45 -9.31
CA LEU A 145 -12.42 5.34 -9.13
C LEU A 145 -13.12 3.99 -8.93
N ARG A 146 -14.24 3.97 -8.19
CA ARG A 146 -15.09 2.78 -8.08
C ARG A 146 -15.70 2.38 -9.42
N GLN A 147 -16.18 3.34 -10.21
CA GLN A 147 -16.73 3.06 -11.53
C GLN A 147 -15.67 2.55 -12.51
N TRP A 148 -14.44 3.07 -12.43
CA TRP A 148 -13.32 2.55 -13.21
C TRP A 148 -13.06 1.06 -12.94
N LEU A 149 -13.17 0.62 -11.68
CA LEU A 149 -13.05 -0.80 -11.31
C LEU A 149 -14.20 -1.67 -11.82
N LEU A 150 -15.42 -1.14 -11.84
CA LEU A 150 -16.63 -1.87 -12.24
C LEU A 150 -16.85 -1.89 -13.75
N ASN A 151 -16.28 -0.92 -14.46
CA ASN A 151 -16.42 -0.80 -15.91
C ASN A 151 -15.57 -1.86 -16.64
N PRO A 152 -16.17 -2.73 -17.48
CA PRO A 152 -15.44 -3.72 -18.28
C PRO A 152 -14.34 -3.16 -19.20
N ASP A 153 -14.47 -1.89 -19.59
CA ASP A 153 -13.53 -1.16 -20.44
C ASP A 153 -12.62 -0.20 -19.64
N GLY A 154 -12.78 -0.15 -18.32
CA GLY A 154 -12.00 0.67 -17.40
C GLY A 154 -10.75 -0.05 -16.89
N ALA A 155 -10.88 -0.77 -15.77
CA ALA A 155 -9.81 -1.54 -15.16
C ALA A 155 -9.57 -2.88 -15.89
N PRO A 156 -8.37 -3.49 -15.74
CA PRO A 156 -8.15 -4.86 -16.18
C PRO A 156 -9.18 -5.83 -15.56
N LYS A 157 -9.73 -6.76 -16.36
CA LYS A 157 -10.77 -7.71 -15.94
C LYS A 157 -10.35 -8.70 -14.84
N ASP A 158 -9.05 -8.86 -14.63
CA ASP A 158 -8.52 -9.73 -13.58
C ASP A 158 -8.41 -8.95 -12.26
N ASP A 159 -9.17 -9.36 -11.26
CA ASP A 159 -9.23 -8.68 -9.96
C ASP A 159 -7.87 -8.57 -9.26
N LYS A 160 -6.96 -9.53 -9.46
CA LYS A 160 -5.62 -9.45 -8.87
C LYS A 160 -4.79 -8.38 -9.55
N VAL A 161 -5.01 -8.17 -10.85
CA VAL A 161 -4.35 -7.12 -11.63
C VAL A 161 -4.90 -5.75 -11.25
N ALA A 162 -6.23 -5.57 -11.31
CA ALA A 162 -6.88 -4.33 -10.93
C ALA A 162 -6.62 -3.95 -9.46
N GLY A 163 -6.67 -4.93 -8.55
CA GLY A 163 -6.37 -4.74 -7.13
C GLY A 163 -4.92 -4.32 -6.87
N ARG A 164 -3.95 -4.87 -7.61
CA ARG A 164 -2.55 -4.44 -7.51
C ARG A 164 -2.34 -3.02 -8.03
N ILE A 165 -2.98 -2.65 -9.15
CA ILE A 165 -2.98 -1.26 -9.64
C ILE A 165 -3.52 -0.32 -8.57
N LEU A 166 -4.69 -0.62 -8.00
CA LEU A 166 -5.31 0.18 -6.94
C LEU A 166 -4.41 0.27 -5.69
N SER A 167 -3.62 -0.76 -5.40
CA SER A 167 -2.69 -0.76 -4.27
C SER A 167 -1.60 0.31 -4.42
N TYR A 168 -1.13 0.58 -5.65
CA TYR A 168 -0.24 1.71 -5.91
C TYR A 168 -0.98 3.05 -5.78
N LEU A 169 -2.28 3.12 -6.05
CA LEU A 169 -2.97 4.41 -6.07
C LEU A 169 -3.16 5.03 -4.69
N TRP A 170 -3.21 4.25 -3.61
CA TRP A 170 -3.51 4.80 -2.28
C TRP A 170 -2.54 5.89 -1.83
N HIS A 171 -1.23 5.67 -1.97
CA HIS A 171 -0.25 6.69 -1.61
C HIS A 171 -0.23 7.87 -2.60
N VAL A 172 -0.53 7.63 -3.88
CA VAL A 172 -0.69 8.69 -4.90
C VAL A 172 -1.83 9.62 -4.52
N LEU A 173 -2.96 9.08 -4.03
CA LEU A 173 -4.10 9.87 -3.59
C LEU A 173 -3.80 10.65 -2.31
N PHE A 174 -3.17 10.02 -1.31
CA PHE A 174 -3.18 10.57 0.05
C PHE A 174 -1.91 11.29 0.49
N LEU A 175 -0.77 11.05 -0.15
CA LEU A 175 0.47 11.75 0.21
C LEU A 175 0.46 13.20 -0.26
N GLU A 176 0.94 14.08 0.61
CA GLU A 176 0.94 15.51 0.39
C GLU A 176 1.92 15.97 -0.70
N GLN A 177 1.37 16.69 -1.69
CA GLN A 177 2.07 17.23 -2.84
C GLN A 177 2.38 18.75 -2.72
N GLU A 178 2.11 19.40 -1.57
CA GLU A 178 2.19 20.87 -1.43
C GLU A 178 3.56 21.45 -1.80
N GLY A 179 3.59 22.40 -2.75
CA GLY A 179 4.78 23.15 -3.16
C GLY A 179 5.37 22.80 -4.53
N GLY A 180 4.70 21.95 -5.31
CA GLY A 180 5.20 21.50 -6.62
C GLY A 180 4.13 21.28 -7.69
N GLU A 181 2.90 21.79 -7.52
CA GLU A 181 1.93 21.85 -8.63
C GLU A 181 2.34 22.96 -9.62
N VAL A 182 3.49 22.76 -10.27
CA VAL A 182 3.73 23.37 -11.58
C VAL A 182 2.90 22.55 -12.56
N GLU A 183 1.75 23.09 -12.96
CA GLU A 183 0.90 22.63 -14.05
C GLU A 183 0.89 21.10 -14.28
N GLY A 184 0.10 20.39 -13.46
CA GLY A 184 -0.37 19.05 -13.83
C GLY A 184 0.62 17.90 -13.71
N MET A 185 1.86 18.09 -13.25
CA MET A 185 2.79 16.98 -12.98
C MET A 185 2.81 16.60 -11.50
N VAL A 186 2.64 15.30 -11.23
CA VAL A 186 2.97 14.73 -9.89
C VAL A 186 4.48 14.78 -9.76
N ASP A 187 5.00 15.39 -8.70
CA ASP A 187 6.43 15.31 -8.34
C ASP A 187 6.71 13.87 -7.90
N LEU A 188 7.00 13.01 -8.89
CA LEU A 188 7.22 11.59 -8.70
C LEU A 188 8.43 11.33 -7.78
N GLU A 189 9.44 12.19 -7.82
CA GLU A 189 10.61 12.08 -6.93
C GLU A 189 10.19 12.25 -5.47
N ARG A 190 9.44 13.32 -5.18
CA ARG A 190 8.90 13.55 -3.83
C ARG A 190 7.94 12.45 -3.40
N LEU A 191 6.99 12.07 -4.26
CA LEU A 191 6.04 11.00 -3.97
C LEU A 191 6.79 9.72 -3.60
N ASN A 192 7.77 9.32 -4.41
CA ASN A 192 8.58 8.12 -4.17
C ASN A 192 9.38 8.20 -2.87
N ARG A 193 9.92 9.37 -2.52
CA ARG A 193 10.65 9.57 -1.27
C ARG A 193 9.74 9.43 -0.05
N GLN A 194 8.55 10.04 -0.09
CA GLN A 194 7.56 9.95 0.98
C GLN A 194 6.97 8.54 1.10
N ALA A 195 6.75 7.87 -0.04
CA ALA A 195 6.18 6.53 -0.09
C ALA A 195 7.18 5.44 0.31
N CYS A 196 8.48 5.73 0.51
CA CYS A 196 9.50 4.72 0.81
C CYS A 196 10.42 5.12 1.98
N PRO A 197 9.90 5.33 3.21
CA PRO A 197 10.75 5.37 4.39
C PRO A 197 11.55 4.07 4.55
N SER A 198 12.73 4.17 5.17
CA SER A 198 13.49 2.99 5.58
C SER A 198 12.67 2.15 6.57
N ALA A 199 12.91 0.83 6.58
CA ALA A 199 12.22 -0.09 7.47
C ALA A 199 12.33 0.34 8.94
N GLN A 200 13.51 0.79 9.39
CA GLN A 200 13.72 1.29 10.75
C GLN A 200 12.82 2.49 11.07
N LYS A 201 12.78 3.50 10.19
CA LYS A 201 11.94 4.69 10.38
C LYS A 201 10.46 4.32 10.39
N CYS A 202 10.05 3.42 9.50
CA CYS A 202 8.67 2.94 9.42
C CYS A 202 8.25 2.21 10.71
N TYR A 203 9.03 1.25 11.19
CA TYR A 203 8.68 0.50 12.41
C TYR A 203 8.69 1.38 13.67
N CYS A 204 9.66 2.29 13.78
CA CYS A 204 9.71 3.26 14.87
C CYS A 204 8.48 4.16 14.88
N ARG A 205 8.11 4.70 13.71
CA ARG A 205 6.94 5.58 13.55
C ARG A 205 5.62 4.87 13.84
N LEU A 206 5.40 3.71 13.24
CA LEU A 206 4.11 3.02 13.32
C LEU A 206 3.91 2.32 14.66
N TYR A 207 4.96 1.71 15.22
CA TYR A 207 4.83 0.73 16.29
C TYR A 207 5.76 0.98 17.49
N GLY A 208 6.47 2.12 17.52
CA GLY A 208 7.44 2.46 18.57
C GLY A 208 8.71 1.59 18.59
N LYS A 209 8.92 0.74 17.57
CA LYS A 209 10.05 -0.19 17.49
C LYS A 209 11.27 0.50 16.86
N CYS A 210 11.95 1.34 17.63
CA CYS A 210 13.05 2.19 17.13
C CYS A 210 14.44 1.52 17.16
N ASP A 211 14.65 0.60 18.10
CA ASP A 211 15.95 -0.05 18.37
C ASP A 211 16.08 -1.41 17.66
N LEU A 212 15.80 -1.44 16.35
CA LEU A 212 15.84 -2.65 15.53
C LEU A 212 17.20 -2.85 14.82
N ASP A 213 17.64 -4.11 14.67
CA ASP A 213 18.80 -4.49 13.84
C ASP A 213 18.42 -4.44 12.34
N CYS A 214 18.49 -3.25 11.74
CA CYS A 214 18.19 -3.01 10.33
C CYS A 214 19.47 -2.83 9.51
N ARG A 215 20.08 -3.94 9.09
CA ARG A 215 21.33 -3.94 8.30
C ARG A 215 21.17 -3.39 6.89
N THR A 216 19.95 -3.29 6.39
CA THR A 216 19.63 -2.71 5.09
C THR A 216 18.55 -1.66 5.25
N THR A 217 18.42 -0.75 4.27
CA THR A 217 17.36 0.27 4.26
C THR A 217 15.97 -0.33 4.27
N GLY A 218 15.80 -1.53 3.70
CA GLY A 218 14.49 -2.11 3.43
C GLY A 218 14.03 -3.22 4.37
N THR A 219 14.88 -3.70 5.27
CA THR A 219 14.54 -4.84 6.15
C THR A 219 15.16 -4.70 7.53
N CYS A 220 14.46 -5.23 8.54
CA CYS A 220 14.93 -5.30 9.91
C CYS A 220 14.89 -6.76 10.39
N ARG A 221 15.99 -7.23 10.97
CA ARG A 221 16.12 -8.63 11.39
C ARG A 221 15.04 -8.99 12.40
N GLY A 222 14.34 -10.09 12.14
CA GLY A 222 13.36 -10.65 13.06
C GLY A 222 12.04 -9.89 13.13
N GLN A 223 11.77 -8.91 12.25
CA GLN A 223 10.45 -8.26 12.18
C GLN A 223 9.52 -8.92 11.16
N TYR A 224 10.06 -9.36 10.03
CA TYR A 224 9.27 -10.00 8.98
C TYR A 224 10.14 -10.96 8.17
N ILE A 225 9.52 -12.04 7.69
CA ILE A 225 10.11 -12.97 6.74
C ILE A 225 9.07 -13.19 5.65
N LEU A 226 9.47 -13.08 4.38
CA LEU A 226 8.57 -13.36 3.27
C LEU A 226 8.27 -14.88 3.21
N PRO A 227 7.01 -15.32 3.37
CA PRO A 227 6.71 -16.74 3.32
C PRO A 227 6.83 -17.27 1.89
N LYS A 228 7.17 -18.55 1.78
CA LYS A 228 7.23 -19.24 0.49
C LYS A 228 5.87 -19.15 -0.22
N ASN A 229 5.90 -18.86 -1.51
CA ASN A 229 4.71 -18.74 -2.37
C ASN A 229 3.69 -17.68 -1.93
N LEU A 230 4.05 -16.75 -1.05
CA LEU A 230 3.16 -15.70 -0.54
C LEU A 230 1.87 -16.27 0.08
N ARG A 231 2.00 -17.38 0.82
CA ARG A 231 0.89 -18.06 1.47
C ARG A 231 1.29 -18.53 2.86
N LEU A 232 0.32 -18.46 3.77
CA LEU A 232 0.35 -19.17 5.04
C LEU A 232 -0.53 -20.43 4.92
N PRO A 233 -0.33 -21.45 5.77
CA PRO A 233 -1.29 -22.54 5.97
C PRO A 233 -2.72 -22.01 6.22
N GLU A 234 -3.75 -22.71 5.75
CA GLU A 234 -5.15 -22.26 5.88
C GLU A 234 -5.60 -22.11 7.35
N ASP A 235 -5.04 -22.92 8.24
CA ASP A 235 -5.30 -22.96 9.67
C ASP A 235 -4.17 -22.36 10.50
N TYR A 236 -3.35 -21.47 9.91
CA TYR A 236 -2.19 -20.88 10.59
C TYR A 236 -2.54 -20.20 11.92
N GLY A 237 -3.78 -19.70 12.10
CA GLY A 237 -4.23 -19.13 13.36
C GLY A 237 -4.39 -20.15 14.50
N ARG A 238 -4.71 -21.42 14.20
CA ARG A 238 -5.02 -22.44 15.22
C ARG A 238 -3.88 -22.73 16.17
N GLN A 239 -2.64 -22.56 15.72
CA GLN A 239 -1.46 -22.75 16.56
C GLN A 239 -1.35 -21.70 17.69
N PHE A 240 -2.17 -20.63 17.67
CA PHE A 240 -2.20 -19.58 18.69
C PHE A 240 -3.48 -19.61 19.55
N GLU A 241 -4.51 -20.38 19.18
CA GLU A 241 -5.79 -20.43 19.90
C GLU A 241 -5.66 -20.93 21.36
N HIS A 242 -4.64 -21.73 21.67
CA HIS A 242 -4.39 -22.25 23.03
C HIS A 242 -3.39 -21.42 23.84
N LEU A 243 -2.82 -20.35 23.27
CA LEU A 243 -1.88 -19.48 23.98
C LEU A 243 -2.58 -18.31 24.67
N ASP A 244 -3.73 -17.86 24.13
CA ASP A 244 -4.50 -16.73 24.66
C ASP A 244 -5.29 -17.12 25.95
N ASP A 245 -5.54 -18.41 26.22
CA ASP A 245 -6.27 -18.88 27.42
C ASP A 245 -5.47 -18.84 28.73
N HIS A 246 -4.16 -18.56 28.68
CA HIS A 246 -3.29 -18.54 29.86
C HIS A 246 -2.85 -17.13 30.29
N SER A 247 -3.24 -16.06 29.58
CA SER A 247 -2.89 -14.68 29.95
C SER A 247 -3.89 -13.98 30.87
N ASP A 248 -5.08 -14.56 31.09
CA ASP A 248 -6.12 -13.97 31.96
C ASP A 248 -6.04 -14.44 33.42
N SER A 249 -4.97 -15.15 33.79
CA SER A 249 -4.70 -15.55 35.17
C SER A 249 -3.33 -15.07 35.61
N LEU A 250 -3.19 -13.76 35.85
CA LEU A 250 -2.23 -13.13 36.77
C LEU A 250 -2.66 -11.72 37.15
#